data_AF-A0A3C0I2L9-F1
#
_entry.id   AF-A0A3C0I2L9-F1
#
_cell.length_a   1.000
_cell.length_b   1.000
_cell.length_c   1.000
_cell.angle_alpha   90.00
_cell.angle_beta   90.00
_cell.angle_gamma   90.00
#
_symmetry.space_group_name_H-M   'P 1'
#
loop_
_entity.id
_entity.type
_entity.pdbx_description
1 polymer ?
#
loop_
_entity_poly.entity_id
_entity_poly.type
_entity_poly.pdbx_seq_one_letter_code
_entity_poly.pdbx_strand_id
1 'polypeptide(L)'
;EASGLQGEAQTLPFTHCAIFRGRDQVVWIELEPLLTGKDLSLNLKLQRNDIVYIPDIEEKLVYVLGEVRRPGAFRLTPNMSFIELLARA
;
A
#
# COMPACT_ATOMS: atom_id res chain seq x y z
N GLU A 1 14.28 -14.65 -10.77
CA GLU A 1 14.79 -13.81 -9.67
C GLU A 1 13.94 -12.55 -9.63
N ALA A 2 13.33 -12.22 -8.49
CA ALA A 2 12.57 -10.98 -8.36
C ALA A 2 13.60 -9.85 -8.23
N SER A 3 13.68 -8.99 -9.24
CA SER A 3 14.78 -8.02 -9.46
C SER A 3 14.82 -6.85 -8.44
N GLY A 4 14.33 -7.06 -7.22
CA GLY A 4 14.12 -6.03 -6.20
C GLY A 4 12.94 -5.10 -6.51
N LEU A 5 12.50 -4.33 -5.52
CA LEU A 5 11.60 -3.21 -5.76
C LEU A 5 12.38 -2.13 -6.54
N GLN A 6 11.92 -1.81 -7.74
CA GLN A 6 12.51 -0.75 -8.55
C GLN A 6 11.85 0.59 -8.21
N GLY A 7 12.63 1.54 -7.69
CA GLY A 7 12.18 2.87 -7.28
C GLY A 7 13.09 3.47 -6.20
N GLU A 8 13.17 4.79 -6.09
CA GLU A 8 13.93 5.44 -5.03
C GLU A 8 13.37 5.02 -3.67
N ALA A 9 14.18 4.33 -2.87
CA ALA A 9 13.85 3.85 -1.53
C ALA A 9 13.42 4.95 -0.54
N GLN A 10 13.49 6.23 -0.95
CA GLN A 10 13.13 7.39 -0.14
C GLN A 10 11.62 7.66 -0.11
N THR A 11 10.84 7.03 -0.99
CA THR A 11 9.38 7.09 -0.90
C THR A 11 8.86 5.71 -1.26
N LEU A 12 8.80 4.79 -0.29
CA LEU A 12 8.17 3.48 -0.50
C LEU A 12 6.68 3.73 -0.79
N PRO A 13 6.22 3.65 -2.05
CA PRO A 13 4.79 3.82 -2.29
C PRO A 13 4.04 2.63 -1.69
N PHE A 14 4.72 1.47 -1.59
CA PHE A 14 4.21 0.20 -1.10
C PHE A 14 4.10 0.20 0.42
N THR A 15 2.86 0.20 0.92
CA THR A 15 2.59 0.14 2.35
C THR A 15 2.54 -1.31 2.85
N HIS A 16 2.07 -2.23 2.01
CA HIS A 16 1.91 -3.63 2.36
C HIS A 16 2.09 -4.54 1.14
N CYS A 17 2.49 -5.79 1.37
CA CYS A 17 2.36 -6.88 0.40
C CYS A 17 1.54 -8.03 0.98
N ALA A 18 1.01 -8.88 0.10
CA ALA A 18 0.30 -10.09 0.46
C ALA A 18 1.09 -11.32 -0.01
N ILE A 19 1.23 -12.30 0.87
CA ILE A 19 1.73 -13.62 0.52
C ILE A 19 0.55 -14.58 0.51
N PHE A 20 0.24 -15.12 -0.66
CA PHE A 20 -0.76 -16.18 -0.81
C PHE A 20 -0.08 -17.54 -0.72
N ARG A 21 -0.47 -18.36 0.27
CA ARG A 21 -0.01 -19.73 0.44
C ARG A 21 -1.17 -20.71 0.21
N GLY A 22 -1.09 -21.45 -0.90
CA GLY A 22 -2.20 -22.31 -1.30
C GLY A 22 -3.44 -21.50 -1.64
N ARG A 23 -4.63 -21.97 -1.23
CA ARG A 23 -5.91 -21.33 -1.57
C ARG A 23 -6.51 -20.47 -0.46
N ASP A 24 -6.16 -20.75 0.81
CA ASP A 24 -6.92 -20.21 1.96
C ASP A 24 -6.05 -19.44 2.96
N GLN A 25 -4.74 -19.30 2.72
CA GLN A 25 -3.85 -18.55 3.61
C GLN A 25 -3.31 -17.31 2.90
N VAL A 26 -3.59 -16.14 3.48
CA VAL A 26 -3.04 -14.84 3.10
C VAL A 26 -2.31 -14.26 4.29
N VAL A 27 -1.03 -13.94 4.12
CA VAL A 27 -0.22 -13.24 5.12
C VAL A 27 0.03 -11.82 4.63
N TRP A 28 -0.39 -10.84 5.40
CA TRP A 28 -0.11 -9.43 5.13
C TRP A 28 1.19 -9.02 5.80
N ILE A 29 2.04 -8.33 5.06
CA ILE A 29 3.34 -7.84 5.55
C ILE A 29 3.42 -6.35 5.27
N GLU A 30 3.74 -5.57 6.31
CA GLU A 30 4.10 -4.17 6.17
C GLU A 30 5.54 -4.05 5.66
N LEU A 31 5.70 -3.41 4.50
CA LEU A 31 6.99 -3.37 3.80
C LEU A 31 7.96 -2.34 4.41
N GLU A 32 7.48 -1.20 4.89
CA GLU A 32 8.36 -0.17 5.47
C GLU A 32 9.16 -0.67 6.67
N PRO A 33 8.55 -1.24 7.74
CA PRO A 33 9.31 -1.67 8.89
C PRO A 33 10.21 -2.88 8.58
N LEU A 34 9.80 -3.74 7.64
CA LEU A 34 10.61 -4.87 7.18
C LEU A 34 11.85 -4.40 6.42
N LEU A 35 11.70 -3.49 5.45
CA LEU A 35 12.78 -3.04 4.58
C LEU A 35 13.74 -2.07 5.28
N THR A 36 13.25 -1.28 6.22
CA THR A 36 14.07 -0.39 7.05
C THR A 36 14.74 -1.11 8.22
N GLY A 37 14.41 -2.38 8.44
CA GLY A 37 14.95 -3.20 9.53
C GLY A 37 14.42 -2.85 10.91
N LYS A 38 13.34 -2.06 11.01
CA LYS A 38 12.65 -1.75 12.27
C LYS A 38 11.95 -2.97 12.86
N ASP A 39 11.42 -3.84 12.01
CA ASP A 39 10.77 -5.09 12.44
C ASP A 39 11.14 -6.26 11.52
N LEU A 40 12.11 -7.05 11.96
CA LEU A 40 12.55 -8.27 11.26
C LEU A 40 11.62 -9.47 11.51
N SER A 41 10.66 -9.38 12.46
CA SER A 41 9.69 -10.45 12.67
C SER A 41 8.77 -10.63 11.46
N LEU A 42 8.64 -9.59 10.64
CA LEU A 42 7.93 -9.58 9.37
C LEU A 42 8.67 -10.35 8.25
N ASN A 43 9.93 -10.75 8.45
CA ASN A 43 10.73 -11.46 7.47
C ASN A 43 10.36 -12.96 7.40
N LEU A 44 9.16 -13.23 6.89
CA LEU A 44 8.61 -14.57 6.75
C LEU A 44 9.43 -15.40 5.75
N LYS A 45 9.81 -16.61 6.14
CA LYS A 45 10.37 -17.58 5.20
C LYS A 45 9.31 -18.04 4.20
N LEU A 46 9.56 -17.78 2.91
CA LEU A 46 8.71 -18.26 1.82
C LEU A 46 8.76 -19.78 1.69
N GLN A 47 7.63 -20.35 1.30
CA GLN A 47 7.44 -21.77 1.01
C GLN A 47 7.21 -22.00 -0.48
N ARG A 48 7.32 -23.26 -0.90
CA ARG A 48 7.06 -23.64 -2.29
C ARG A 48 5.60 -23.30 -2.63
N ASN A 49 5.40 -22.68 -3.79
CA ASN A 49 4.10 -22.22 -4.30
C ASN A 49 3.51 -21.00 -3.58
N ASP A 50 4.28 -20.29 -2.75
CA ASP A 50 3.87 -18.97 -2.28
C ASP A 50 3.86 -17.97 -3.45
N ILE A 51 2.83 -17.13 -3.52
CA ILE A 51 2.74 -16.01 -4.45
C ILE A 51 2.88 -14.73 -3.63
N VAL A 52 3.91 -13.94 -3.93
CA VAL A 52 4.12 -12.62 -3.33
C VAL A 52 3.48 -11.59 -4.26
N TYR A 53 2.41 -10.96 -3.79
CA TYR A 53 1.72 -9.90 -4.48
C TYR A 53 2.07 -8.56 -3.86
N ILE A 54 2.60 -7.67 -4.69
CA ILE A 54 2.91 -6.29 -4.32
C ILE A 54 1.96 -5.41 -5.14
N PRO A 55 0.98 -4.76 -4.51
CA PRO A 55 0.04 -3.92 -5.23
C PRO A 55 0.76 -2.71 -5.81
N ASP A 56 0.48 -2.41 -7.08
CA ASP A 56 0.84 -1.11 -7.65
C ASP A 56 0.02 -0.02 -6.97
N ILE A 57 0.69 1.06 -6.58
CA ILE A 57 0.03 2.24 -6.01
C ILE A 57 -0.34 3.12 -7.18
N GLU A 58 -1.26 2.62 -8.00
CA GLU A 58 -2.03 3.49 -8.86
C GLU A 58 -2.94 4.32 -7.96
N GLU A 59 -2.53 5.58 -7.77
CA GLU A 59 -3.32 6.71 -7.31
C GLU A 59 -4.24 6.43 -6.10
N LYS A 60 -3.82 6.84 -4.91
CA LYS A 60 -4.70 6.86 -3.71
C LYS A 60 -5.91 7.78 -3.97
N LEU A 61 -6.99 7.23 -4.51
CA LEU A 61 -8.25 7.93 -4.77
C LEU A 61 -9.14 7.83 -3.53
N VAL A 62 -9.71 8.96 -3.13
CA VAL A 62 -10.76 9.04 -2.11
C VAL A 62 -12.04 9.54 -2.76
N TYR A 63 -13.14 8.85 -2.48
CA TYR A 63 -14.46 9.23 -2.98
C TYR A 63 -15.17 10.06 -1.92
N VAL A 64 -15.54 11.29 -2.26
CA VAL A 64 -16.35 12.17 -1.41
C VAL A 64 -17.75 12.27 -2.01
N LEU A 65 -18.75 11.91 -1.23
CA LEU A 65 -20.15 11.79 -1.65
C LEU A 65 -21.07 12.47 -0.61
N GLY A 66 -22.29 12.82 -1.03
CA GLY A 66 -23.31 13.42 -0.17
C GLY A 66 -23.47 14.94 -0.35
N GLU A 67 -23.83 15.64 0.72
CA GLU A 67 -24.10 17.09 0.75
C GLU A 67 -22.79 17.90 0.78
N VAL A 68 -22.06 17.84 -0.34
CA VAL A 68 -20.83 18.60 -0.61
C VAL A 68 -20.98 19.35 -1.93
N ARG A 69 -20.13 20.34 -2.20
CA ARG A 69 -20.30 21.21 -3.39
C ARG A 69 -19.95 20.49 -4.69
N ARG A 70 -19.04 19.52 -4.64
CA ARG A 70 -18.39 18.79 -5.74
C ARG A 70 -18.15 17.33 -5.30
N PRO A 71 -19.18 16.47 -5.34
CA PRO A 71 -18.97 15.05 -5.12
C PRO A 71 -18.10 14.45 -6.24
N GLY A 72 -17.29 13.44 -5.90
CA GLY A 72 -16.44 12.77 -6.88
C GLY A 72 -15.21 12.08 -6.29
N ALA A 73 -14.34 11.61 -7.19
CA ALA A 73 -13.06 11.03 -6.86
C ALA A 73 -11.97 12.11 -6.76
N PHE A 74 -11.20 12.09 -5.68
CA PHE A 74 -10.13 13.03 -5.40
C PHE A 74 -8.83 12.27 -5.16
N ARG A 75 -7.74 12.74 -5.79
CA ARG A 75 -6.41 12.19 -5.55
C ARG A 75 -5.86 12.67 -4.21
N LEU A 76 -5.50 11.73 -3.34
CA LEU A 76 -4.81 11.99 -2.08
C LEU A 76 -3.33 12.25 -2.33
N THR A 77 -2.80 13.34 -1.77
CA THR A 77 -1.36 13.56 -1.68
C THR A 77 -0.86 13.22 -0.26
N PRO A 78 0.42 12.87 -0.06
CA PRO A 78 0.93 12.41 1.24
C PRO A 78 0.66 13.36 2.42
N ASN A 79 0.55 14.65 2.16
CA ASN A 79 0.35 15.68 3.18
C ASN A 79 -1.08 16.24 3.22
N MET A 80 -2.01 15.63 2.47
CA MET A 80 -3.38 16.12 2.37
C MET A 80 -4.18 15.76 3.62
N SER A 81 -4.74 16.76 4.29
CA SER A 81 -5.63 16.51 5.43
C SER A 81 -7.07 16.24 4.98
N PHE A 82 -7.86 15.63 5.87
CA PHE A 82 -9.29 15.45 5.66
C PHE A 82 -10.02 16.79 5.43
N ILE A 83 -9.63 17.85 6.15
CA ILE A 83 -10.23 19.18 6.00
C ILE A 83 -9.90 19.79 4.63
N GLU A 84 -8.68 19.63 4.16
CA GLU A 84 -8.29 20.08 2.81
C GLU A 84 -9.06 19.32 1.72
N LEU A 85 -9.32 18.03 1.93
CA LEU A 85 -10.14 17.22 1.02
C LEU A 85 -11.57 17.74 0.98
N LEU A 86 -12.17 17.96 2.15
CA LEU A 86 -13.54 18.45 2.26
C LEU A 86 -13.70 19.87 1.70
N ALA A 87 -12.67 20.71 1.80
CA ALA A 87 -12.66 22.04 1.19
C ALA A 87 -12.59 22.03 -0.35
N ARG A 88 -12.09 20.93 -0.94
CA ARG A 88 -12.03 20.74 -2.41
C ARG A 88 -13.29 20.06 -2.96
N ALA A 89 -13.91 19.21 -2.15
CA ALA A 89 -15.23 18.65 -2.37
C ALA A 89 -16.33 19.70 -2.19
#